data_AF-V5GB47-F1
#
_entry.id   AF-V5GB47-F1
#
_cell.length_a   1.000
_cell.length_b   1.000
_cell.length_c   1.000
_cell.angle_alpha   90.00
_cell.angle_beta   90.00
_cell.angle_gamma   90.00
#
_symmetry.space_group_name_H-M   'P 1'
#
loop_
_entity.id
_entity.type
_entity.pdbx_description
1 polymer ?
#
loop_
_entity_poly.entity_id
_entity_poly.type
_entity_poly.pdbx_seq_one_letter_code
_entity_poly.pdbx_strand_id
1 'polypeptide(L)'
;MEREIKTFLISDNLCRRAGIAATWLPINQISVFAYEKRSVSQNDIPSHFASNNPSSVYHLRQSIVLFHSILRKLVNESNEVFLTLQGLAANKSLEQKLDLLKFSRQYRSIIRACLENLQDEIMKSKI
;
A
#
# COMPACT_ATOMS: atom_id res chain seq x y z
N MET A 1 10.43 -9.00 22.71
CA MET A 1 10.67 -8.69 21.29
C MET A 1 10.27 -7.23 21.09
N GLU A 2 11.22 -6.31 21.18
CA GLU A 2 10.96 -4.88 20.95
C GLU A 2 10.55 -4.70 19.48
N ARG A 3 9.37 -4.10 19.26
CA ARG A 3 8.91 -3.77 17.91
C ARG A 3 9.67 -2.53 17.48
N GLU A 4 10.49 -2.65 16.46
CA GLU A 4 11.16 -1.51 15.82
C GLU A 4 10.08 -0.59 15.20
N ILE A 5 9.79 0.53 15.87
CA ILE A 5 8.79 1.48 15.41
C ILE A 5 9.43 2.35 14.32
N LYS A 6 8.97 2.19 13.08
CA LYS A 6 9.37 3.08 11.98
C LYS A 6 8.86 4.49 12.26
N THR A 7 9.78 5.42 12.45
CA THR A 7 9.50 6.84 12.61
C THR A 7 9.86 7.58 11.33
N PHE A 8 9.07 8.60 10.99
CA PHE A 8 9.33 9.51 9.89
C PHE A 8 9.09 10.94 10.39
N LEU A 9 9.89 11.89 9.90
CA LEU A 9 9.82 13.29 10.32
C LEU A 9 9.30 14.14 9.16
N ILE A 10 8.22 14.88 9.40
CA ILE A 10 7.67 15.85 8.45
C ILE A 10 8.13 17.23 8.90
N SER A 11 9.00 17.86 8.10
CA SER A 11 9.50 19.20 8.37
C SER A 11 8.46 20.25 7.99
N ASP A 12 7.46 20.46 8.85
CA ASP A 12 6.46 21.52 8.67
C ASP A 12 6.44 22.49 9.86
N ASN A 13 6.84 23.73 9.59
CA ASN A 13 6.85 24.82 10.56
C ASN A 13 5.44 25.20 11.03
N LEU A 14 4.42 25.07 10.19
CA LEU A 14 3.05 25.40 10.55
C LEU A 14 2.47 24.35 11.49
N CYS A 15 2.64 23.05 11.18
CA CYS A 15 2.26 21.97 12.09
C CYS A 15 2.96 22.07 13.45
N ARG A 16 4.24 22.50 13.47
CA ARG A 16 4.99 22.73 14.71
C ARG A 16 4.41 23.88 15.56
N ARG A 17 3.92 24.96 14.94
CA ARG A 17 3.43 26.17 15.61
C ARG A 17 1.95 26.08 16.02
N ALA A 18 1.10 25.56 15.14
CA ALA A 18 -0.35 25.52 15.34
C ALA A 18 -0.82 24.24 16.04
N GLY A 19 -0.13 23.13 15.81
CA GLY A 19 -0.58 21.79 16.14
C GLY A 19 -0.81 20.94 14.90
N ILE A 20 -1.03 19.65 15.11
CA ILE A 20 -1.16 18.64 14.06
C ILE A 20 -2.50 17.91 14.21
N ALA A 21 -3.18 17.66 13.10
CA ALA A 21 -4.27 16.73 13.03
C ALA A 21 -4.01 15.70 11.91
N ALA A 22 -4.67 14.56 12.04
CA ALA A 22 -4.63 13.52 11.06
C ALA A 22 -6.03 12.99 10.77
N THR A 23 -6.28 12.63 9.52
CA THR A 23 -7.51 11.94 9.12
C THR A 23 -7.18 10.72 8.28
N TRP A 24 -7.98 9.67 8.45
CA TRP A 24 -7.88 8.48 7.62
C TRP A 24 -8.46 8.77 6.24
N LEU A 25 -7.67 8.48 5.21
CA LEU A 25 -8.12 8.43 3.84
C LEU A 25 -8.33 6.97 3.41
N PRO A 26 -9.12 6.72 2.35
CA PRO A 26 -9.21 5.40 1.74
C PRO A 26 -7.83 4.82 1.37
N ILE A 27 -7.74 3.50 1.24
CA ILE A 27 -6.54 2.79 0.74
C ILE A 27 -5.32 2.90 1.68
N ASN A 28 -5.55 2.78 3.01
CA ASN A 28 -4.50 2.77 4.04
C ASN A 28 -3.59 4.01 3.99
N GLN A 29 -4.22 5.17 3.80
CA GLN A 29 -3.56 6.46 3.82
C GLN A 29 -4.00 7.27 5.05
N ILE A 30 -3.07 8.06 5.57
CA ILE A 30 -3.31 9.03 6.62
C ILE A 30 -2.92 10.39 6.07
N SER A 31 -3.85 11.33 6.04
CA SER A 31 -3.54 12.72 5.75
C SER A 31 -3.20 13.44 7.03
N VAL A 32 -2.07 14.14 7.03
CA VAL A 32 -1.58 14.93 8.15
C VAL A 32 -1.52 16.39 7.72
N PHE A 33 -2.06 17.27 8.55
CA PHE A 33 -2.14 18.70 8.26
C PHE A 33 -2.11 19.51 9.54
N ALA A 34 -1.78 20.80 9.40
CA ALA A 34 -1.76 21.71 10.52
C ALA A 34 -3.19 21.97 11.02
N TYR A 35 -3.38 21.89 12.33
CA TYR A 35 -4.67 22.10 12.96
C TYR A 35 -4.52 22.81 14.29
N GLU A 36 -5.24 23.92 14.43
CA GLU A 36 -5.37 24.66 15.68
C GLU A 36 -6.68 24.24 16.36
N LYS A 37 -6.59 23.63 17.55
CA LYS A 37 -7.77 23.24 18.32
C LYS A 37 -8.51 24.50 18.79
N ARG A 38 -9.77 24.64 18.37
CA ARG A 38 -10.68 25.69 18.85
C ARG A 38 -11.67 25.13 19.88
N SER A 39 -11.91 25.89 20.95
CA SER A 39 -12.91 25.56 21.98
C SER A 39 -14.29 26.06 21.55
N VAL A 40 -15.36 25.43 22.05
CA VAL A 40 -16.77 25.85 21.82
C VAL A 40 -17.03 27.29 22.29
N SER A 41 -16.26 27.77 23.27
CA SER A 41 -16.37 29.12 23.82
C SER A 41 -15.63 30.19 23.00
N GLN A 42 -14.92 29.82 21.93
CA GLN A 42 -14.18 30.77 21.10
C GLN A 42 -15.03 31.27 19.94
N ASN A 43 -14.90 32.56 19.64
CA ASN A 43 -15.54 33.16 18.47
C ASN A 43 -14.97 32.57 17.17
N ASP A 44 -15.85 32.40 16.18
CA ASP A 44 -15.47 31.95 14.83
C ASP A 44 -14.76 33.09 14.08
N ILE A 45 -13.43 33.10 14.17
CA ILE A 45 -12.55 34.12 13.61
C ILE A 45 -11.40 33.40 12.89
N PRO A 46 -10.95 33.89 11.72
CA PRO A 46 -9.78 33.36 11.05
C PRO A 46 -8.57 33.26 11.99
N SER A 47 -7.83 32.16 11.90
CA SER A 47 -6.65 31.95 12.73
C SER A 47 -5.55 32.98 12.41
N HIS A 48 -4.62 33.19 13.34
CA HIS A 48 -3.44 34.03 13.11
C HIS A 48 -2.55 33.54 11.95
N PHE A 49 -2.72 32.27 11.56
CA PHE A 49 -2.01 31.64 10.46
C PHE A 49 -2.73 31.82 9.11
N ALA A 50 -4.03 32.13 9.12
CA ALA A 50 -4.81 32.36 7.92
C ALA A 50 -4.16 33.47 7.08
N SER A 51 -4.00 33.22 5.78
CA SER A 51 -3.40 34.14 4.78
C SER A 51 -1.91 34.46 4.92
N ASN A 52 -1.29 34.23 6.08
CA ASN A 52 0.11 34.58 6.33
C ASN A 52 1.10 33.43 6.09
N ASN A 53 0.63 32.18 6.14
CA ASN A 53 1.48 31.00 5.98
C ASN A 53 0.86 30.03 4.95
N PRO A 54 1.65 29.47 4.02
CA PRO A 54 1.17 28.40 3.17
C PRO A 54 0.84 27.17 4.04
N SER A 55 -0.32 26.56 3.79
CA SER A 55 -0.72 25.30 4.43
C SER A 55 -0.43 24.13 3.49
N SER A 56 0.15 23.06 4.02
CA SER A 56 0.44 21.83 3.29
C SER A 56 -0.29 20.66 3.92
N VAL A 57 -0.75 19.73 3.07
CA VAL A 57 -1.36 18.48 3.49
C VAL A 57 -0.45 17.34 3.06
N TYR A 58 -0.01 16.52 4.00
CA TYR A 58 0.88 15.40 3.77
C TYR A 58 0.10 14.10 3.73
N HIS A 59 0.17 13.38 2.62
CA HIS A 59 -0.42 12.06 2.50
C HIS A 59 0.60 10.99 2.83
N LEU A 60 0.43 10.37 3.98
CA LEU A 60 1.23 9.25 4.43
C LEU A 60 0.56 7.96 3.98
N ARG A 61 1.34 7.07 3.38
CA ARG A 61 0.87 5.76 2.94
C ARG A 61 1.76 4.69 3.51
N GLN A 62 1.16 3.67 4.10
CA GLN A 62 1.92 2.49 4.49
C GLN A 62 2.47 1.80 3.24
N SER A 63 3.76 1.46 3.27
CA SER A 63 4.36 0.61 2.23
C SER A 63 3.82 -0.80 2.35
N ILE A 64 2.73 -1.08 1.64
CA ILE A 64 2.14 -2.43 1.54
C ILE A 64 2.75 -3.11 0.32
N VAL A 65 3.21 -4.34 0.51
CA VAL A 65 3.87 -5.17 -0.51
C VAL A 65 3.04 -5.25 -1.81
N LEU A 66 1.71 -5.35 -1.70
CA LEU A 66 0.77 -5.41 -2.82
C LEU A 66 0.63 -4.10 -3.61
N PHE A 67 1.17 -2.98 -3.13
CA PHE A 67 1.23 -1.77 -3.94
C PHE A 67 2.28 -1.87 -5.04
N HIS A 68 3.28 -2.73 -4.89
CA HIS A 68 4.23 -3.06 -5.94
C HIS A 68 3.53 -3.83 -7.06
N SER A 69 3.64 -3.36 -8.31
CA SER A 69 2.96 -3.94 -9.47
C SER A 69 3.31 -5.42 -9.68
N ILE A 70 4.61 -5.74 -9.63
CA ILE A 70 5.12 -7.13 -9.80
C ILE A 70 4.58 -8.07 -8.72
N LEU A 71 4.62 -7.65 -7.44
CA LEU A 71 4.14 -8.46 -6.33
C LEU A 71 2.62 -8.62 -6.35
N ARG A 72 1.89 -7.56 -6.74
CA ARG A 72 0.44 -7.62 -6.95
C ARG A 72 0.08 -8.63 -8.04
N LYS A 73 0.81 -8.60 -9.17
CA LYS A 73 0.61 -9.56 -10.26
C LYS A 73 0.86 -10.99 -9.78
N LEU A 74 1.98 -11.24 -9.10
CA LEU A 74 2.31 -12.56 -8.55
C LEU A 74 1.17 -13.11 -7.66
N VAL A 75 0.65 -12.28 -6.75
CA VAL A 75 -0.43 -12.70 -5.85
C VAL A 75 -1.73 -12.95 -6.60
N ASN A 76 -2.09 -12.08 -7.54
CA ASN A 76 -3.31 -12.24 -8.34
C ASN A 76 -3.27 -13.53 -9.17
N GLU A 77 -2.18 -13.77 -9.88
CA GLU A 77 -2.00 -14.96 -10.73
C GLU A 77 -1.96 -16.25 -9.88
N SER A 78 -1.31 -16.20 -8.71
CA SER A 78 -1.29 -17.33 -7.77
C SER A 78 -2.68 -17.63 -7.23
N ASN A 79 -3.46 -16.59 -6.92
CA ASN A 79 -4.82 -16.74 -6.44
C ASN A 79 -5.75 -17.28 -7.53
N GLU A 80 -5.58 -16.86 -8.79
CA GLU A 80 -6.32 -17.41 -9.92
C GLU A 80 -6.06 -18.91 -10.09
N VAL A 81 -4.79 -19.33 -10.12
CA VAL A 81 -4.42 -20.75 -10.18
C VAL A 81 -5.03 -21.53 -9.01
N PHE A 82 -5.00 -20.98 -7.80
CA PHE A 82 -5.60 -21.61 -6.63
C PHE A 82 -7.11 -21.82 -6.79
N LEU A 83 -7.84 -20.79 -7.23
CA LEU A 83 -9.29 -20.88 -7.46
C LEU A 83 -9.62 -21.89 -8.56
N THR A 84 -8.84 -21.93 -9.65
CA THR A 84 -9.00 -22.93 -10.71
C THR A 84 -8.78 -24.35 -10.18
N LEU A 85 -7.75 -24.57 -9.38
CA LEU A 85 -7.47 -25.87 -8.77
C LEU A 85 -8.58 -26.30 -7.80
N GLN A 86 -9.14 -25.37 -7.01
CA GLN A 86 -10.30 -25.67 -6.17
C GLN A 86 -11.51 -26.13 -6.99
N GLY A 87 -11.80 -25.44 -8.10
CA GLY A 87 -12.89 -25.82 -9.01
C GLY A 87 -12.71 -27.22 -9.60
N LEU A 88 -11.48 -27.58 -9.96
CA LEU A 88 -11.15 -28.92 -10.46
C LEU A 88 -11.26 -29.99 -9.38
N ALA A 89 -10.86 -29.69 -8.15
CA ALA A 89 -10.99 -30.62 -7.02
C ALA A 89 -12.46 -30.93 -6.68
N ALA A 90 -13.35 -29.95 -6.84
CA ALA A 90 -14.79 -30.14 -6.66
C ALA A 90 -15.41 -31.04 -7.75
N ASN A 91 -14.90 -30.96 -8.98
CA ASN A 91 -15.39 -31.71 -10.13
C ASN A 91 -14.56 -32.99 -10.34
N LYS A 92 -14.97 -34.12 -9.75
CA LYS A 92 -14.30 -35.44 -9.84
C LYS A 92 -14.33 -36.04 -11.27
N SER A 93 -13.53 -35.49 -12.20
CA SER A 93 -13.38 -36.04 -13.56
C SER A 93 -12.05 -36.77 -13.74
N LEU A 94 -12.01 -37.73 -14.67
CA LEU A 94 -10.85 -38.56 -14.99
C LEU A 94 -9.74 -37.79 -15.74
N GLU A 95 -10.05 -36.61 -16.31
CA GLU A 95 -9.11 -35.75 -17.06
C GLU A 95 -8.24 -34.83 -16.18
N GLN A 96 -8.49 -34.79 -14.87
CA GLN A 96 -7.81 -33.92 -13.91
C GLN A 96 -6.28 -33.97 -14.00
N LYS A 97 -5.68 -35.14 -14.25
CA LYS A 97 -4.20 -35.28 -14.23
C LYS A 97 -3.50 -34.46 -15.32
N LEU A 98 -4.06 -34.42 -16.53
CA LEU A 98 -3.45 -33.68 -17.65
C LEU A 98 -3.56 -32.17 -17.44
N ASP A 99 -4.70 -31.71 -16.93
CA ASP A 99 -4.91 -30.30 -16.65
C ASP A 99 -4.10 -29.82 -15.45
N LEU A 100 -3.97 -30.63 -14.39
CA LEU A 100 -3.07 -30.34 -13.27
C LEU A 100 -1.62 -30.13 -13.72
N LEU A 101 -1.14 -30.94 -14.67
CA LEU A 101 0.21 -30.77 -15.23
C LEU A 101 0.34 -29.46 -16.03
N LYS A 102 -0.69 -29.08 -16.80
CA LYS A 102 -0.71 -27.79 -17.52
C LYS A 102 -0.68 -26.61 -16.53
N PHE A 103 -1.55 -26.61 -15.52
CA PHE A 103 -1.58 -25.57 -14.49
C PHE A 103 -0.27 -25.50 -13.71
N SER A 104 0.33 -26.65 -13.38
CA SER A 104 1.63 -26.68 -12.71
C SER A 104 2.74 -26.05 -13.55
N ARG A 105 2.79 -26.33 -14.87
CA ARG A 105 3.76 -25.70 -15.78
C ARG A 105 3.52 -24.20 -15.89
N GLN A 106 2.28 -23.79 -16.10
CA GLN A 106 1.91 -22.38 -16.22
C GLN A 106 2.26 -21.61 -14.94
N TYR A 107 1.93 -22.15 -13.77
CA TYR A 107 2.23 -21.53 -12.49
C TYR A 107 3.74 -21.33 -12.26
N ARG A 108 4.57 -22.34 -12.58
CA ARG A 108 6.03 -22.20 -12.51
C ARG A 108 6.56 -21.12 -13.46
N SER A 109 6.01 -21.03 -14.68
CA SER A 109 6.38 -19.97 -15.63
C SER A 109 6.01 -18.58 -15.12
N ILE A 110 4.83 -18.43 -14.51
CA ILE A 110 4.39 -17.16 -13.89
C ILE A 110 5.33 -16.75 -12.77
N ILE A 111 5.63 -17.67 -11.83
CA ILE A 111 6.57 -17.40 -10.73
C ILE A 111 7.92 -16.95 -11.30
N ARG A 112 8.43 -17.67 -12.29
CA ARG A 112 9.72 -17.37 -12.90
C ARG A 112 9.75 -15.99 -13.54
N ALA A 113 8.74 -15.66 -14.35
CA ALA A 113 8.63 -14.34 -14.95
C ALA A 113 8.51 -13.22 -13.90
N CYS A 114 7.74 -13.43 -12.81
CA CYS A 114 7.65 -12.44 -11.72
C CYS A 114 8.99 -12.25 -10.99
N LEU A 115 9.75 -13.34 -10.80
CA LEU A 115 11.06 -13.30 -10.15
C LEU A 115 12.09 -12.58 -11.03
N GLU A 116 12.12 -12.88 -12.33
CA GLU A 116 12.97 -12.19 -13.31
C GLU A 116 12.66 -10.68 -13.34
N ASN A 117 11.38 -10.30 -13.39
CA ASN A 117 10.98 -8.88 -13.33
C ASN A 117 11.42 -8.19 -12.02
N LEU A 118 11.35 -8.87 -10.87
CA LEU A 118 11.83 -8.32 -9.59
C LEU A 118 13.34 -8.10 -9.60
N GLN A 119 14.10 -9.06 -10.15
CA GLN A 119 15.55 -8.93 -10.27
C GLN A 119 15.92 -7.76 -11.17
N ASP A 120 15.25 -7.59 -12.30
CA ASP A 120 15.49 -6.47 -13.21
C ASP A 120 15.22 -5.11 -12.55
N GLU A 121 14.16 -4.97 -11.75
CA GLU A 121 13.93 -3.73 -10.99
C GLU A 121 14.99 -3.47 -9.90
N ILE A 122 15.42 -4.53 -9.20
CA ILE A 122 16.51 -4.40 -8.22
C ILE A 122 17.81 -3.96 -8.91
N MET A 123 18.09 -4.46 -10.12
CA MET A 123 19.27 -4.03 -10.88
C MET A 123 19.15 -2.59 -11.37
N LYS A 124 17.97 -2.17 -11.84
CA LYS A 124 17.71 -0.78 -12.27
C LYS A 124 17.84 0.23 -11.13
N SER A 125 17.40 -0.12 -9.93
CA SER A 125 17.47 0.78 -8.75
C SER A 125 18.88 0.98 -8.17
N LYS A 126 19.88 0.19 -8.62
CA LYS A 126 21.28 0.31 -8.18
C LYS A 126 22.13 1.19 -9.10
N ILE A 127 21.59 1.62 -10.24
CA ILE A 127 22.20 2.54 -11.22
C ILE A 127 21.62 3.93 -10.98
#